data_AF-A0A931M6Z5-F1
#
_entry.id   AF-A0A931M6Z5-F1
#
_cell.length_a   1.000
_cell.length_b   1.000
_cell.length_c   1.000
_cell.angle_alpha   90.00
_cell.angle_beta   90.00
_cell.angle_gamma   90.00
#
_symmetry.space_group_name_H-M   'P 1'
#
loop_
_entity.id
_entity.type
_entity.pdbx_description
1 polymer ?
#
loop_
_entity_poly.entity_id
_entity_poly.type
_entity_poly.pdbx_seq_one_letter_code
_entity_poly.pdbx_strand_id
1 'polypeptide(L)'
;MMLPLLLSAVGAVFAGYIPFGHFVSSDGKALESEFHLSFSIAPVALGLIGILTAMWLYKNENEKPAKLAASLSGLYKSAYHKFYIDELYLFITKKVLFNLVARPAAWFDKTVVDGLVNFTGNTTQDISERIKSVQSGKVQQYAIYFLVSAVALALLFIYVWK
;
A
#
# COMPACT_ATOMS: atom_id res chain seq x y z
N MET A 1 3.81 22.99 -25.71
CA MET A 1 3.93 21.52 -25.86
C MET A 1 4.96 21.09 -26.92
N MET A 2 5.20 21.87 -27.99
CA MET A 2 6.21 21.54 -29.01
C MET A 2 7.65 21.57 -28.50
N LEU A 3 7.99 22.50 -27.61
CA LEU A 3 9.37 22.70 -27.16
C LEU A 3 9.95 21.47 -26.42
N PRO A 4 9.22 20.81 -25.48
CA PRO A 4 9.66 19.53 -24.91
C PRO A 4 9.80 18.39 -25.94
N LEU A 5 8.90 18.30 -26.93
CA LEU A 5 8.93 17.25 -27.96
C LEU A 5 10.11 17.42 -28.92
N LEU A 6 10.43 18.65 -29.31
CA LEU A 6 11.59 18.95 -30.14
C LEU A 6 12.89 18.64 -29.38
N LEU A 7 12.96 19.02 -28.11
CA LEU A 7 14.12 18.72 -27.27
C LEU A 7 14.35 17.22 -27.14
N SER A 8 13.29 16.42 -26.92
CA SER A 8 13.42 14.96 -26.83
C SER A 8 13.76 14.31 -28.17
N ALA A 9 13.22 14.81 -29.29
CA ALA A 9 13.54 14.33 -30.63
C ALA A 9 15.03 14.55 -30.96
N VAL A 10 15.55 15.76 -30.66
CA VAL A 10 16.99 16.06 -30.80
C VAL A 10 17.81 15.11 -29.95
N GLY A 11 17.43 14.91 -28.67
CA GLY A 11 18.08 13.96 -27.78
C GLY A 11 18.10 12.53 -28.34
N ALA A 12 16.99 12.04 -28.90
CA ALA A 12 16.89 10.70 -29.46
C ALA A 12 17.80 10.49 -30.70
N VAL A 13 17.94 11.50 -31.56
CA VAL A 13 18.83 11.44 -32.74
C VAL A 13 20.30 11.33 -32.32
N PHE A 14 20.71 12.09 -31.30
CA PHE A 14 22.11 12.12 -30.85
C PHE A 14 22.45 11.04 -29.82
N ALA A 15 21.46 10.45 -29.15
CA ALA A 15 21.68 9.44 -28.10
C ALA A 15 22.48 8.22 -28.57
N GLY A 16 22.32 7.81 -29.83
CA GLY A 16 23.05 6.67 -30.40
C GLY A 16 24.56 6.89 -30.56
N TYR A 17 25.03 8.14 -30.58
CA TYR A 17 26.45 8.48 -30.66
C TYR A 17 27.14 8.44 -29.28
N ILE A 18 26.37 8.38 -28.20
CA ILE A 18 26.91 8.29 -26.84
C ILE A 18 27.28 6.82 -26.58
N PRO A 19 28.57 6.50 -26.29
CA PRO A 19 29.01 5.13 -26.12
C PRO A 19 28.64 4.57 -24.74
N PHE A 20 27.33 4.38 -24.50
CA PHE A 20 26.79 3.90 -23.22
C PHE A 20 27.36 2.56 -22.76
N GLY A 21 27.81 1.69 -23.67
CA GLY A 21 28.46 0.42 -23.32
C GLY A 21 29.76 0.57 -22.52
N HIS A 22 30.41 1.72 -22.56
CA HIS A 22 31.56 2.03 -21.70
C HIS A 22 31.16 2.59 -20.32
N PHE A 23 29.98 3.20 -20.23
CA PHE A 23 29.49 3.82 -18.99
C PHE A 23 28.59 2.90 -18.15
N VAL A 24 27.97 1.91 -18.79
CA VAL A 24 27.04 0.97 -18.17
C VAL A 24 27.55 -0.44 -18.40
N SER A 25 28.52 -0.84 -17.59
CA SER A 25 29.06 -2.21 -17.58
C SER A 25 28.97 -2.78 -16.16
N SER A 26 28.38 -3.96 -16.04
CA SER A 26 28.21 -4.66 -14.76
C SER A 26 29.55 -4.97 -14.07
N ASP A 27 30.62 -5.12 -14.85
CA ASP A 27 31.95 -5.53 -14.39
C ASP A 27 33.00 -4.40 -14.42
N GLY A 28 32.59 -3.16 -14.76
CA GLY A 28 33.48 -2.00 -14.82
C GLY A 28 34.51 -1.99 -15.96
N LYS A 29 34.45 -2.98 -16.86
CA LYS A 29 35.26 -3.05 -18.09
C LYS A 29 34.44 -2.62 -19.31
N ALA A 30 35.09 -2.05 -20.32
CA ALA A 30 34.46 -1.74 -21.59
C ALA A 30 33.82 -3.00 -22.20
N LEU A 31 32.54 -2.91 -22.54
CA LEU A 31 31.80 -3.99 -23.17
C LEU A 31 32.17 -4.04 -24.66
N GLU A 32 33.18 -4.83 -25.01
CA GLU A 32 33.53 -5.08 -26.41
C GLU A 32 32.51 -6.06 -27.00
N SER A 33 31.51 -5.52 -27.70
CA SER A 33 30.53 -6.32 -28.43
C SER A 33 31.12 -6.68 -29.80
N GLU A 34 31.47 -7.95 -29.99
CA GLU A 34 31.86 -8.45 -31.30
C GLU A 34 30.71 -8.25 -32.30
N PHE A 35 30.99 -7.50 -33.37
CA PHE A 35 29.98 -7.15 -34.35
C PHE A 35 29.71 -8.33 -35.29
N HIS A 36 28.73 -9.15 -34.93
CA HIS A 36 28.23 -10.18 -35.82
C HIS A 36 27.09 -9.64 -36.68
N LEU A 37 27.39 -9.35 -37.94
CA LEU A 37 26.48 -8.77 -38.92
C LEU A 37 25.13 -9.52 -39.01
N SER A 38 25.15 -10.85 -38.89
CA SER A 38 23.94 -11.70 -38.92
C SER A 38 22.99 -11.42 -37.75
N PHE A 39 23.53 -11.25 -36.54
CA PHE A 39 22.74 -10.95 -35.34
C PHE A 39 22.23 -9.51 -35.31
N SER A 40 22.90 -8.57 -36.00
CA SER A 40 22.43 -7.19 -36.12
C SER A 40 21.32 -7.01 -37.16
N ILE A 41 21.38 -7.74 -38.29
CA ILE A 41 20.38 -7.59 -39.36
C ILE A 41 19.04 -8.24 -38.98
N ALA A 42 19.06 -9.37 -38.28
CA ALA A 42 17.83 -10.14 -38.00
C ALA A 42 16.76 -9.34 -37.19
N PRO A 43 17.08 -8.66 -36.08
CA PRO A 43 16.11 -7.85 -35.34
C PRO A 43 15.58 -6.66 -36.15
N VAL A 44 16.45 -6.01 -36.94
CA VAL A 44 16.06 -4.88 -37.80
C VAL A 44 15.07 -5.34 -38.87
N ALA A 45 15.36 -6.46 -39.54
CA ALA A 45 14.46 -7.05 -40.53
C ALA A 45 13.11 -7.45 -39.92
N LEU A 46 13.12 -8.11 -38.75
CA LEU A 46 11.90 -8.46 -38.02
C LEU A 46 11.06 -7.23 -37.64
N GLY A 47 11.71 -6.16 -37.16
CA GLY A 47 11.05 -4.90 -36.84
C GLY A 47 10.39 -4.26 -38.07
N LEU A 48 11.10 -4.22 -39.20
CA LEU A 48 10.56 -3.70 -40.47
C LEU A 48 9.36 -4.52 -40.95
N ILE A 49 9.44 -5.85 -40.91
CA ILE A 49 8.33 -6.74 -41.26
C ILE A 49 7.12 -6.43 -40.36
N GLY A 50 7.30 -6.28 -39.05
CA GLY A 50 6.24 -5.93 -38.12
C GLY A 50 5.57 -4.59 -38.45
N ILE A 51 6.35 -3.55 -38.75
CA ILE A 51 5.83 -2.23 -39.16
C ILE A 51 5.06 -2.33 -40.48
N LEU A 52 5.58 -3.05 -41.47
CA LEU A 52 4.92 -3.23 -42.76
C LEU A 52 3.61 -4.01 -42.63
N THR A 53 3.58 -5.07 -41.80
CA THR A 53 2.35 -5.82 -41.50
C THR A 53 1.32 -4.95 -40.79
N ALA A 54 1.73 -4.15 -39.80
CA ALA A 54 0.84 -3.21 -39.12
C ALA A 54 0.31 -2.14 -40.09
N MET A 55 1.16 -1.59 -40.96
CA MET A 55 0.76 -0.62 -41.97
C MET A 55 -0.25 -1.23 -42.95
N TRP A 56 -0.02 -2.46 -43.42
CA TRP A 56 -0.95 -3.15 -44.32
C TRP A 56 -2.32 -3.42 -43.66
N LEU A 57 -2.33 -3.63 -42.35
CA LEU A 57 -3.53 -3.94 -41.57
C LEU A 57 -4.34 -2.68 -41.20
N TYR A 58 -3.68 -1.56 -40.89
CA TYR A 58 -4.30 -0.37 -40.28
C TYR A 58 -4.23 0.92 -41.11
N LYS A 59 -3.43 1.01 -42.19
CA LYS A 59 -3.26 2.26 -42.96
C LYS A 59 -4.56 2.76 -43.59
N ASN A 60 -5.43 1.85 -44.01
CA ASN A 60 -6.74 2.16 -44.59
C ASN A 60 -7.83 1.52 -43.74
N GLU A 61 -9.00 2.15 -43.68
CA GLU A 61 -10.19 1.57 -43.05
C GLU A 61 -10.57 0.26 -43.77
N ASN A 62 -10.55 -0.86 -43.05
CA ASN A 62 -10.82 -2.17 -43.59
C ASN A 62 -11.23 -3.14 -42.47
N GLU A 63 -11.91 -4.23 -42.84
CA GLU A 63 -12.38 -5.26 -41.90
C GLU A 63 -11.30 -6.29 -41.52
N LYS A 64 -10.12 -6.24 -42.17
CA LYS A 64 -9.02 -7.21 -41.94
C LYS A 64 -8.61 -7.37 -40.47
N PRO A 65 -8.45 -6.29 -39.66
CA PRO A 65 -8.11 -6.43 -38.24
C PRO A 65 -9.23 -7.11 -37.46
N ALA A 66 -10.49 -6.81 -37.79
CA ALA A 66 -11.65 -7.39 -37.13
C ALA A 66 -11.80 -8.89 -37.43
N LYS A 67 -11.55 -9.32 -38.68
CA LYS A 67 -11.53 -10.74 -39.07
C LYS A 67 -10.42 -11.50 -38.36
N LEU A 68 -9.23 -10.91 -38.23
CA LEU A 68 -8.12 -11.50 -37.49
C LEU A 68 -8.47 -11.64 -35.99
N ALA A 69 -9.05 -10.61 -35.38
CA ALA A 69 -9.51 -10.65 -34.00
C ALA A 69 -10.60 -11.74 -33.77
N ALA A 70 -11.52 -11.91 -34.72
CA ALA A 70 -12.53 -12.96 -34.66
C ALA A 70 -11.91 -14.38 -34.75
N SER A 71 -10.90 -14.57 -35.61
CA SER A 71 -10.21 -15.86 -35.76
C SER A 71 -9.40 -16.27 -34.51
N LEU A 72 -8.86 -15.29 -33.79
CA LEU A 72 -8.05 -15.49 -32.58
C LEU A 72 -8.78 -15.02 -31.32
N SER A 73 -10.10 -15.19 -31.27
CA SER A 73 -10.97 -14.59 -30.25
C SER A 73 -10.51 -14.84 -28.81
N GLY A 74 -9.98 -16.02 -28.48
CA GLY A 74 -9.44 -16.33 -27.15
C GLY A 74 -8.18 -15.53 -26.80
N LEU A 75 -7.16 -15.56 -27.67
CA LEU A 75 -5.92 -14.81 -27.46
C LEU A 75 -6.14 -13.30 -27.51
N TYR A 76 -6.97 -12.85 -28.45
CA TYR A 76 -7.40 -11.46 -28.56
C TYR A 76 -8.11 -11.02 -27.28
N LYS A 77 -9.08 -11.78 -26.78
CA LYS A 77 -9.80 -11.46 -25.54
C LYS A 77 -8.87 -11.41 -24.34
N SER A 78 -7.92 -12.33 -24.21
CA SER A 78 -6.92 -12.32 -23.14
C SER A 78 -6.00 -11.10 -23.22
N ALA A 79 -5.43 -10.80 -24.39
CA ALA A 79 -4.58 -9.62 -24.58
C ALA A 79 -5.38 -8.31 -24.38
N TYR A 80 -6.64 -8.27 -24.82
CA TYR A 80 -7.55 -7.14 -24.64
C TYR A 80 -7.83 -6.84 -23.16
N HIS A 81 -7.98 -7.88 -22.33
CA HIS A 81 -8.09 -7.76 -20.86
C HIS A 81 -6.72 -7.71 -20.18
N LYS A 82 -5.64 -7.31 -20.88
CA LYS A 82 -4.26 -7.22 -20.34
C LYS A 82 -3.82 -8.49 -19.58
N PHE A 83 -4.17 -9.66 -20.12
CA PHE A 83 -3.90 -10.96 -19.54
C PHE A 83 -4.49 -11.17 -18.12
N TYR A 84 -5.57 -10.46 -17.79
CA TYR A 84 -6.27 -10.55 -16.51
C TYR A 84 -5.43 -10.20 -15.28
N ILE A 85 -4.29 -9.53 -15.49
CA ILE A 85 -3.36 -9.18 -14.42
C ILE A 85 -4.00 -8.15 -13.47
N ASP A 86 -4.66 -7.13 -14.01
CA ASP A 86 -5.34 -6.10 -13.23
C ASP A 86 -6.44 -6.71 -12.34
N GLU A 87 -7.22 -7.64 -12.88
CA GLU A 87 -8.29 -8.37 -12.19
C GLU A 87 -7.75 -9.26 -11.08
N LEU A 88 -6.61 -9.94 -11.31
CA LEU A 88 -5.93 -10.72 -10.30
C LEU A 88 -5.43 -9.84 -9.14
N TYR A 89 -4.80 -8.69 -9.45
CA TYR A 89 -4.38 -7.73 -8.44
C TYR A 89 -5.57 -7.21 -7.61
N LEU A 90 -6.67 -6.88 -8.27
CA LEU A 90 -7.89 -6.43 -7.60
C LEU A 90 -8.52 -7.54 -6.74
N PHE A 91 -8.51 -8.79 -7.21
CA PHE A 91 -8.97 -9.94 -6.45
C PHE A 91 -8.15 -10.13 -5.18
N ILE A 92 -6.83 -10.17 -5.30
CA ILE A 92 -5.91 -10.34 -4.16
C ILE A 92 -6.11 -9.18 -3.17
N THR A 93 -6.09 -7.94 -3.66
CA THR A 93 -6.16 -6.77 -2.77
C THR A 93 -7.54 -6.64 -2.11
N LYS A 94 -8.61 -6.60 -2.89
CA LYS A 94 -9.95 -6.30 -2.36
C LYS A 94 -10.58 -7.50 -1.67
N LYS A 95 -10.41 -8.70 -2.23
CA LYS A 95 -11.12 -9.89 -1.74
C LYS A 95 -10.32 -10.66 -0.72
N VAL A 96 -9.01 -10.76 -0.88
CA VAL A 96 -8.14 -11.46 0.08
C VAL A 96 -7.69 -10.51 1.17
N LEU A 97 -6.90 -9.49 0.85
CA LEU A 97 -6.27 -8.64 1.87
C LEU A 97 -7.29 -7.84 2.70
N PHE A 98 -8.20 -7.11 2.06
CA PHE A 98 -9.15 -6.27 2.81
C PHE A 98 -10.16 -7.07 3.62
N ASN A 99 -10.69 -8.17 3.07
CA ASN A 99 -11.73 -8.91 3.77
C ASN A 99 -11.17 -9.89 4.81
N LEU A 100 -10.03 -10.53 4.54
CA LEU A 100 -9.49 -11.55 5.45
C LEU A 100 -8.52 -10.98 6.49
N VAL A 101 -7.82 -9.89 6.18
CA VAL A 101 -6.81 -9.31 7.08
C VAL A 101 -7.28 -7.98 7.65
N ALA A 102 -7.60 -7.01 6.80
CA ALA A 102 -7.88 -5.66 7.26
C ALA A 102 -9.17 -5.56 8.08
N ARG A 103 -10.26 -6.21 7.65
CA ARG A 103 -11.55 -6.18 8.38
C ARG A 103 -11.46 -6.81 9.77
N PRO A 104 -10.90 -8.02 9.95
CA PRO A 104 -10.74 -8.60 11.29
C PRO A 104 -9.81 -7.78 12.18
N ALA A 105 -8.69 -7.28 11.62
CA ALA A 105 -7.79 -6.42 12.37
C ALA A 105 -8.48 -5.13 12.85
N ALA A 106 -9.22 -4.46 11.96
CA ALA A 106 -9.97 -3.25 12.31
C ALA A 106 -11.11 -3.53 13.31
N TRP A 107 -11.76 -4.69 13.23
CA TRP A 107 -12.77 -5.09 14.22
C TRP A 107 -12.14 -5.33 15.59
N PHE A 108 -11.00 -6.01 15.64
CA PHE A 108 -10.27 -6.29 16.88
C PHE A 108 -9.81 -4.99 17.56
N ASP A 109 -9.22 -4.07 16.81
CA ASP A 109 -8.80 -2.75 17.31
C ASP A 109 -9.98 -1.97 17.91
N LYS A 110 -11.06 -1.79 17.13
CA LYS A 110 -12.23 -1.02 17.56
C LYS A 110 -13.07 -1.66 18.67
N THR A 111 -13.02 -2.98 18.80
CA THR A 111 -13.88 -3.70 19.76
C THR A 111 -13.11 -4.03 21.02
N VAL A 112 -11.92 -4.58 20.87
CA VAL A 112 -11.11 -5.08 21.99
C VAL A 112 -10.23 -3.95 22.52
N VAL A 113 -9.42 -3.32 21.67
CA VAL A 113 -8.44 -2.32 22.14
C VAL A 113 -9.16 -1.08 22.64
N ASP A 114 -10.01 -0.48 21.81
CA ASP A 114 -10.83 0.68 22.22
C ASP A 114 -11.77 0.35 23.38
N GLY A 115 -12.34 -0.86 23.39
CA GLY A 115 -13.20 -1.33 24.47
C GLY A 115 -12.50 -1.36 25.82
N LEU A 116 -11.27 -1.86 25.87
CA LEU A 116 -10.45 -1.91 27.09
C LEU A 116 -10.07 -0.52 27.58
N VAL A 117 -9.73 0.39 26.66
CA VAL A 117 -9.40 1.78 27.00
C VAL A 117 -10.63 2.49 27.59
N ASN A 118 -11.78 2.39 26.93
CA ASN A 118 -13.03 2.98 27.40
C ASN A 118 -13.47 2.38 28.74
N PHE A 119 -13.33 1.06 28.91
CA PHE A 119 -13.64 0.40 30.18
C PHE A 119 -12.79 0.95 31.34
N THR A 120 -11.50 1.17 31.10
CA THR A 120 -10.59 1.74 32.10
C THR A 120 -10.97 3.17 32.45
N GLY A 121 -11.29 3.99 31.45
CA GLY A 121 -11.77 5.36 31.64
C GLY A 121 -13.08 5.42 32.44
N ASN A 122 -14.08 4.65 32.02
CA ASN A 122 -15.39 4.59 32.68
C ASN A 122 -15.26 4.09 34.12
N THR A 123 -14.46 3.05 34.38
CA THR A 123 -14.22 2.55 35.74
C THR A 123 -13.60 3.63 36.63
N THR A 124 -12.65 4.39 36.09
CA THR A 124 -12.00 5.49 36.84
C THR A 124 -13.01 6.60 37.15
N GLN A 125 -13.87 6.93 36.20
CA GLN A 125 -14.91 7.93 36.40
C GLN A 125 -15.97 7.47 37.41
N ASP A 126 -16.43 6.22 37.34
CA ASP A 126 -17.36 5.64 38.29
C ASP A 126 -16.80 5.66 39.73
N ILE A 127 -15.50 5.34 39.89
CA ILE A 127 -14.82 5.44 41.18
C ILE A 127 -14.78 6.91 41.64
N SER A 128 -14.45 7.84 40.75
CA SER A 128 -14.41 9.28 41.07
C SER A 128 -15.78 9.82 41.49
N GLU A 129 -16.86 9.42 40.81
CA GLU A 129 -18.22 9.83 41.16
C GLU A 129 -18.64 9.30 42.53
N ARG A 130 -18.29 8.04 42.84
CA ARG A 130 -18.49 7.46 44.18
C ARG A 130 -17.70 8.20 45.25
N ILE A 131 -16.42 8.50 45.02
CA ILE A 131 -15.58 9.26 45.97
C ILE A 131 -16.12 10.68 46.16
N LYS A 132 -16.54 11.36 45.08
CA LYS A 132 -17.13 12.70 45.14
C LYS A 132 -18.35 12.73 46.06
N SER A 133 -19.19 11.70 46.03
CA SER A 133 -20.37 11.61 46.89
C SER A 133 -20.06 11.55 48.40
N VAL A 134 -18.84 11.15 48.79
CA VAL A 134 -18.41 11.12 50.20
C VAL A 134 -18.20 12.53 50.75
N GLN A 135 -17.94 13.52 49.90
CA GLN A 135 -17.80 14.92 50.30
C GLN A 135 -19.17 15.63 50.30
N SER A 136 -19.79 15.70 51.48
CA SER A 136 -21.13 16.29 51.66
C SER A 136 -21.13 17.81 51.87
N GLY A 137 -19.96 18.43 52.11
CA GLY A 137 -19.83 19.85 52.47
C GLY A 137 -20.26 20.22 53.89
N LYS A 138 -20.73 19.25 54.71
CA LYS A 138 -21.14 19.49 56.11
C LYS A 138 -19.97 19.29 57.08
N VAL A 139 -19.55 20.36 57.76
CA VAL A 139 -18.41 20.35 58.71
C VAL A 139 -18.52 19.25 59.78
N GLN A 140 -19.73 18.96 60.26
CA GLN A 140 -19.99 17.91 61.25
C GLN A 140 -19.58 16.51 60.77
N GLN A 141 -19.83 16.17 59.51
CA GLN A 141 -19.44 14.86 58.96
C GLN A 141 -17.92 14.72 58.86
N TYR A 142 -17.20 15.79 58.51
CA TYR A 142 -15.73 15.78 58.51
C TYR A 142 -15.16 15.58 59.91
N ALA A 143 -15.74 16.20 60.93
CA ALA A 143 -15.32 16.02 62.32
C ALA A 143 -15.49 14.56 62.79
N ILE A 144 -16.59 13.91 62.41
CA ILE A 144 -16.83 12.48 62.70
C ILE A 144 -15.78 11.60 61.99
N TYR A 145 -15.50 11.83 60.70
CA TYR A 145 -14.47 11.07 59.97
C TYR A 145 -13.07 11.23 60.60
N PHE A 146 -12.73 12.44 61.06
CA PHE A 146 -11.47 12.70 61.77
C PHE A 146 -11.37 11.93 63.09
N LEU A 147 -12.42 11.98 63.93
CA LEU A 147 -12.44 11.25 65.20
C LEU A 147 -12.34 9.73 65.00
N VAL A 148 -13.12 9.17 64.06
CA VAL A 148 -13.10 7.74 63.74
C VAL A 148 -11.71 7.31 63.23
N SER A 149 -11.11 8.08 62.33
CA SER A 149 -9.77 7.77 61.79
C SER A 149 -8.68 7.86 62.86
N ALA A 150 -8.74 8.83 63.77
CA ALA A 150 -7.79 8.94 64.89
C ALA A 150 -7.87 7.73 65.85
N VAL A 151 -9.09 7.32 66.21
CA VAL A 151 -9.30 6.13 67.06
C VAL A 151 -8.86 4.86 66.34
N ALA A 152 -9.20 4.70 65.06
CA ALA A 152 -8.80 3.54 64.27
C ALA A 152 -7.27 3.43 64.12
N LEU A 153 -6.59 4.55 63.86
CA LEU A 153 -5.12 4.60 63.82
C LEU A 153 -4.49 4.23 65.16
N ALA A 154 -5.01 4.77 66.27
CA ALA A 154 -4.52 4.46 67.61
C ALA A 154 -4.67 2.95 67.94
N LEU A 155 -5.82 2.36 67.62
CA LEU A 155 -6.06 0.92 67.81
C LEU A 155 -5.14 0.06 66.94
N LEU A 156 -4.94 0.45 65.66
CA LEU A 156 -4.02 -0.24 64.76
C LEU A 156 -2.60 -0.19 65.30
N PHE A 157 -2.15 0.97 65.80
CA PHE A 157 -0.84 1.13 66.40
C PHE A 157 -0.65 0.25 67.63
N ILE A 158 -1.63 0.21 68.54
CA ILE A 158 -1.60 -0.64 69.74
C ILE A 158 -1.58 -2.13 69.36
N TYR A 159 -2.27 -2.51 68.28
CA TYR A 159 -2.29 -3.89 67.79
C TYR A 159 -0.99 -4.30 67.11
N VAL A 160 -0.40 -3.41 66.30
CA VAL A 160 0.85 -3.67 65.55
C VAL A 160 2.08 -3.62 66.47
N TRP A 161 2.05 -2.81 67.53
CA TRP A 161 3.15 -2.64 68.49
C TRP A 161 3.04 -3.55 69.73
N LYS A 162 2.11 -4.51 69.69
CA LYS A 162 2.10 -5.69 70.57
C LYS A 162 2.93 -6.80 69.95
#